data_AF-A0A7Y5U5H9-F1
#
_entry.id   AF-A0A7Y5U5H9-F1
#
_cell.length_a   1.000
_cell.length_b   1.000
_cell.length_c   1.000
_cell.angle_alpha   90.00
_cell.angle_beta   90.00
_cell.angle_gamma   90.00
#
_symmetry.space_group_name_H-M   'P 1'
#
loop_
_entity.id
_entity.type
_entity.pdbx_description
1 polymer ?
#
loop_
_entity_poly.entity_id
_entity_poly.type
_entity_poly.pdbx_seq_one_letter_code
_entity_poly.pdbx_strand_id
1 'polypeptide(L)'
;MKISELLLAEFDEEMKKTRKTLERVPSARTDFAPHTKSMPLGRLAPHVAELGGFGFTVLTEPGLDFSQRRYTPLPFESAEQLVRVFDEGAAKVRTALQNIRDEAWTEPWKLSLQGKTLFEGTRFLAYRQMFLNHIVH
;
A
#
# COMPACT_ATOMS: atom_id res chain seq x y z
N MET A 1 15.98 0.36 20.69
CA MET A 1 15.65 0.29 19.26
C MET A 1 14.14 0.32 19.16
N LYS A 2 13.58 1.34 18.52
CA LYS A 2 12.14 1.49 18.33
C LYS A 2 11.65 0.48 17.29
N ILE A 3 10.39 0.07 17.36
CA ILE A 3 9.83 -0.84 16.37
C ILE A 3 9.91 -0.22 14.96
N SER A 4 9.70 1.10 14.87
CA SER A 4 9.79 1.85 13.61
C SER A 4 11.18 1.82 12.98
N GLU A 5 12.26 1.73 13.76
CA GLU A 5 13.64 1.68 13.21
C GLU A 5 13.87 0.38 12.42
N LEU A 6 13.35 -0.75 12.90
CA LEU A 6 13.41 -2.03 12.20
C LEU A 6 12.53 -2.03 10.94
N LEU A 7 11.30 -1.50 11.06
CA LEU A 7 10.35 -1.47 9.95
C LEU A 7 10.76 -0.49 8.84
N LEU A 8 11.48 0.59 9.17
CA LEU A 8 12.02 1.52 8.16
C LEU A 8 13.02 0.84 7.22
N ALA A 9 13.87 -0.03 7.74
CA ALA A 9 14.83 -0.76 6.92
C ALA A 9 14.12 -1.71 5.95
N GLU A 10 13.13 -2.46 6.42
CA GLU A 10 12.30 -3.33 5.58
C GLU A 10 11.53 -2.52 4.53
N PHE A 11 10.88 -1.43 4.96
CA PHE A 11 10.16 -0.52 4.08
C PHE A 11 11.05 0.01 2.96
N ASP A 12 12.23 0.55 3.29
CA ASP A 12 13.15 1.14 2.31
C ASP A 12 13.62 0.09 1.28
N GLU A 13 13.81 -1.17 1.68
CA GLU A 13 14.17 -2.27 0.76
C GLU A 13 13.01 -2.69 -0.15
N GLU A 14 11.80 -2.85 0.40
CA GLU A 14 10.64 -3.22 -0.41
C GLU A 14 10.21 -2.09 -1.37
N MET A 15 10.28 -0.83 -0.94
CA MET A 15 9.96 0.30 -1.83
C MET A 15 10.91 0.37 -3.03
N LYS A 16 12.22 0.14 -2.84
CA LYS A 16 13.19 0.10 -3.95
C LYS A 16 12.85 -0.98 -4.97
N LYS A 17 12.49 -2.19 -4.51
CA LYS A 17 12.13 -3.32 -5.38
C LYS A 17 10.85 -3.04 -6.15
N THR A 18 9.80 -2.59 -5.47
CA THR A 18 8.51 -2.28 -6.09
C THR A 18 8.63 -1.15 -7.09
N ARG A 19 9.35 -0.08 -6.75
CA ARG A 19 9.63 1.03 -7.68
C ARG A 19 10.30 0.53 -8.96
N LYS A 20 11.34 -0.31 -8.83
CA LYS A 20 12.05 -0.93 -9.96
C LYS A 20 11.14 -1.80 -10.83
N THR A 21 10.16 -2.47 -10.22
CA THR A 21 9.15 -3.24 -10.95
C THR A 21 8.20 -2.33 -11.73
N LEU A 22 7.70 -1.25 -11.11
CA LEU A 22 6.79 -0.29 -11.75
C LEU A 22 7.43 0.40 -12.96
N GLU A 23 8.72 0.73 -12.89
CA GLU A 23 9.50 1.28 -14.03
C GLU A 23 9.50 0.38 -15.28
N ARG A 24 9.26 -0.93 -15.11
CA ARG A 24 9.37 -1.94 -16.17
C ARG A 24 8.02 -2.39 -16.71
N VAL A 25 6.92 -1.80 -16.22
CA VAL A 25 5.58 -2.19 -16.66
C VAL A 25 5.40 -1.80 -18.14
N PRO A 26 5.13 -2.77 -19.04
CA PRO A 26 4.98 -2.50 -20.46
C PRO A 26 3.63 -1.85 -20.77
N SER A 27 3.65 -0.63 -21.34
CA SER A 27 2.43 0.10 -21.71
C SER A 27 1.57 -0.61 -22.78
N ALA A 28 2.16 -1.50 -23.58
CA ALA A 28 1.48 -2.20 -24.67
C ALA A 28 0.77 -3.51 -24.25
N ARG A 29 0.65 -3.80 -22.95
CA ARG A 29 0.13 -5.08 -22.42
C ARG A 29 -0.88 -4.89 -21.29
N THR A 30 -1.68 -3.83 -21.34
CA THR A 30 -2.63 -3.49 -20.27
C THR A 30 -3.74 -4.53 -20.07
N ASP A 31 -4.06 -5.31 -21.09
CA ASP A 31 -5.04 -6.41 -21.06
C ASP A 31 -4.45 -7.75 -20.60
N PHE A 32 -3.12 -7.85 -20.48
CA PHE A 32 -2.46 -9.09 -20.09
C PHE A 32 -2.94 -9.56 -18.72
N ALA A 33 -3.45 -10.80 -18.66
CA ALA A 33 -3.77 -11.51 -17.44
C ALA A 33 -3.29 -12.97 -17.60
N PRO A 34 -2.47 -13.49 -16.67
CA PRO A 34 -1.94 -14.86 -16.79
C PRO A 34 -3.04 -15.93 -16.61
N HIS A 35 -4.15 -15.57 -15.96
CA HIS A 35 -5.33 -16.40 -15.80
C HIS A 35 -6.59 -15.52 -15.82
N THR A 36 -7.74 -16.06 -16.22
CA THR A 36 -9.00 -15.30 -16.37
C THR A 36 -9.54 -14.72 -15.06
N LYS A 37 -9.12 -15.27 -13.93
CA LYS A 37 -9.44 -14.76 -12.58
C LYS A 37 -8.46 -13.68 -12.09
N SER A 38 -7.33 -13.48 -12.78
CA SER A 38 -6.33 -12.48 -12.41
C SER A 38 -6.76 -11.09 -12.83
N MET A 39 -6.38 -10.09 -12.05
CA MET A 39 -6.54 -8.70 -12.44
C MET A 39 -5.65 -8.41 -13.67
N PRO A 40 -6.20 -7.79 -14.73
CA PRO A 40 -5.38 -7.37 -15.88
C PRO A 40 -4.28 -6.39 -15.46
N LEU A 41 -3.13 -6.46 -16.13
CA LEU A 41 -1.95 -5.66 -15.79
C LEU A 41 -2.23 -4.15 -15.75
N GLY A 42 -3.07 -3.65 -16.65
CA GLY A 42 -3.49 -2.24 -16.71
C GLY A 42 -4.34 -1.78 -15.54
N ARG A 43 -4.83 -2.70 -14.69
CA ARG A 43 -5.46 -2.37 -13.40
C ARG A 43 -4.59 -2.75 -12.22
N LEU A 44 -3.82 -3.82 -12.33
CA LEU A 44 -2.92 -4.30 -11.28
C LEU A 44 -1.77 -3.32 -11.02
N ALA A 45 -1.11 -2.82 -12.07
CA ALA A 45 0.04 -1.94 -11.90
C ALA A 45 -0.32 -0.59 -11.25
N PRO A 46 -1.42 0.10 -11.63
CA PRO A 46 -1.92 1.26 -10.89
C PRO A 46 -2.27 0.94 -9.44
N HIS A 47 -2.89 -0.20 -9.18
CA HIS A 47 -3.22 -0.61 -7.82
C HIS A 47 -1.98 -0.77 -6.93
N VAL A 48 -0.92 -1.42 -7.45
CA VAL A 48 0.36 -1.54 -6.74
C VAL A 48 1.01 -0.18 -6.49
N ALA A 49 0.92 0.75 -7.45
CA ALA A 49 1.42 2.11 -7.27
C ALA A 49 0.70 2.85 -6.12
N GLU A 50 -0.64 2.75 -6.06
CA GLU A 50 -1.46 3.34 -4.98
C GLU A 50 -1.16 2.71 -3.61
N LEU A 51 -0.86 1.40 -3.56
CA LEU A 51 -0.52 0.73 -2.31
C LEU A 51 0.69 1.37 -1.63
N GLY A 52 1.64 1.95 -2.37
CA GLY A 52 2.77 2.70 -1.82
C GLY A 52 2.37 3.82 -0.85
N GLY A 53 1.16 4.38 -0.98
CA GLY A 53 0.58 5.36 -0.06
C GLY A 53 -0.35 4.81 1.01
N PHE A 54 -0.83 3.56 0.88
CA PHE A 54 -1.86 3.00 1.78
C PHE A 54 -1.39 2.91 3.24
N GLY A 55 -0.10 2.65 3.46
CA GLY A 55 0.51 2.64 4.78
C GLY A 55 0.30 3.94 5.57
N PHE A 56 0.07 5.07 4.91
CA PHE A 56 -0.16 6.35 5.58
C PHE A 56 -1.45 6.28 6.40
N THR A 57 -2.56 5.83 5.80
CA THR A 57 -3.82 5.62 6.53
C THR A 57 -3.66 4.64 7.69
N VAL A 58 -2.91 3.54 7.49
CA VAL A 58 -2.65 2.58 8.57
C VAL A 58 -1.87 3.20 9.72
N LEU A 59 -0.95 4.12 9.45
CA LEU A 59 -0.09 4.74 10.47
C LEU A 59 -0.75 5.94 11.16
N THR A 60 -1.65 6.67 10.49
CA THR A 60 -2.18 7.94 10.99
C THR A 60 -3.64 7.89 11.45
N GLU A 61 -4.37 6.81 11.17
CA GLU A 61 -5.81 6.72 11.46
C GLU A 61 -6.13 5.50 12.33
N PRO A 62 -7.19 5.54 13.16
CA PRO A 62 -7.55 4.43 14.05
C PRO A 62 -8.16 3.21 13.31
N GLY A 63 -8.52 3.36 12.04
CA GLY A 63 -9.15 2.32 11.22
C GLY A 63 -9.61 2.90 9.88
N LEU A 64 -10.15 2.04 9.02
CA LEU A 64 -10.69 2.43 7.72
C LEU A 64 -11.98 1.67 7.40
N ASP A 65 -13.03 2.39 7.03
CA ASP A 65 -14.18 1.80 6.33
C ASP A 65 -14.19 2.28 4.88
N PHE A 66 -14.06 1.34 3.94
CA PHE A 66 -14.06 1.66 2.51
C PHE A 66 -15.38 2.27 2.01
N SER A 67 -16.50 2.04 2.69
CA SER A 67 -17.78 2.65 2.34
C SER A 67 -17.83 4.16 2.66
N GLN A 68 -16.96 4.63 3.54
CA GLN A 68 -16.88 6.04 3.95
C GLN A 68 -15.92 6.85 3.07
N ARG A 69 -15.22 6.20 2.13
CA ARG A 69 -14.28 6.87 1.22
C ARG A 69 -14.71 6.72 -0.23
N ARG A 70 -14.70 7.83 -0.95
CA ARG A 70 -14.81 7.77 -2.40
C ARG A 70 -13.46 7.37 -2.98
N TYR A 71 -13.35 6.11 -3.39
CA TYR A 71 -12.19 5.60 -4.12
C TYR A 71 -12.45 5.64 -5.62
N THR A 72 -11.56 6.30 -6.36
CA THR A 72 -11.53 6.25 -7.82
C THR A 72 -10.21 5.61 -8.20
N PRO A 73 -10.21 4.42 -8.82
CA PRO A 73 -8.96 3.74 -9.20
C PRO A 73 -8.10 4.62 -10.10
N LEU A 74 -6.79 4.64 -9.83
CA LEU A 74 -5.81 5.25 -10.72
C LEU A 74 -5.88 4.62 -12.12
N PRO A 75 -6.11 5.39 -13.20
CA PRO A 75 -6.00 4.87 -14.55
C PRO A 75 -4.53 4.58 -14.88
N PHE A 76 -4.29 3.57 -15.70
CA PHE A 76 -2.96 3.36 -16.27
C PHE A 76 -2.71 4.35 -17.41
N GLU A 77 -1.70 5.21 -17.25
CA GLU A 77 -1.26 6.14 -18.30
C GLU A 77 0.13 5.76 -18.81
N SER A 78 1.11 5.59 -17.91
CA SER A 78 2.48 5.22 -18.25
C SER A 78 3.24 4.70 -17.02
N ALA A 79 4.40 4.05 -17.24
CA ALA A 79 5.26 3.62 -16.14
C ALA A 79 5.77 4.81 -15.29
N GLU A 80 6.04 5.95 -15.92
CA GLU A 80 6.46 7.18 -15.23
C GLU A 80 5.35 7.71 -14.31
N GLN A 81 4.09 7.63 -14.74
CA GLN A 81 2.94 8.01 -13.92
C GLN A 81 2.81 7.09 -12.70
N LEU A 82 3.00 5.77 -12.87
CA LEU A 82 2.98 4.81 -11.76
C LEU A 82 4.10 5.10 -10.75
N VAL A 83 5.33 5.32 -11.23
CA VAL A 83 6.48 5.62 -10.37
C VAL A 83 6.27 6.92 -9.60
N ARG A 84 5.74 7.97 -10.24
CA ARG A 84 5.44 9.24 -9.56
C ARG A 84 4.45 9.04 -8.41
N VAL A 85 3.31 8.37 -8.68
CA VAL A 85 2.28 8.12 -7.65
C VAL A 85 2.85 7.28 -6.50
N PHE A 86 3.63 6.25 -6.84
CA PHE A 86 4.27 5.40 -5.85
C PHE A 86 5.27 6.16 -4.97
N ASP A 87 6.15 6.98 -5.58
CA ASP A 87 7.16 7.76 -4.87
C ASP A 87 6.52 8.80 -3.93
N GLU A 88 5.46 9.49 -4.39
CA GLU A 88 4.70 10.44 -3.56
C GLU A 88 4.02 9.76 -2.36
N GLY A 89 3.44 8.57 -2.58
CA GLY A 89 2.84 7.75 -1.53
C GLY A 89 3.89 7.28 -0.52
N ALA A 90 4.97 6.67 -1.01
CA ALA A 90 6.04 6.11 -0.20
C ALA A 90 6.71 7.19 0.66
N ALA A 91 6.92 8.41 0.15
CA ALA A 91 7.48 9.52 0.92
C ALA A 91 6.60 9.89 2.13
N LYS A 92 5.26 9.91 1.95
CA LYS A 92 4.31 10.18 3.05
C LYS A 92 4.34 9.06 4.08
N VAL A 93 4.33 7.80 3.63
CA VAL A 93 4.40 6.63 4.54
C VAL A 93 5.69 6.63 5.33
N ARG A 94 6.83 6.86 4.66
CA ARG A 94 8.14 6.88 5.30
C ARG A 94 8.21 7.94 6.39
N THR A 95 7.70 9.14 6.12
CA THR A 95 7.63 10.22 7.11
C THR A 95 6.74 9.85 8.29
N ALA A 96 5.56 9.28 8.05
CA ALA A 96 4.68 8.83 9.14
C ALA A 96 5.33 7.71 9.98
N LEU A 97 6.01 6.78 9.33
CA LEU A 97 6.69 5.65 9.97
C LEU A 97 7.84 6.11 10.87
N GLN A 98 8.56 7.18 10.49
CA GLN A 98 9.61 7.78 11.33
C GLN A 98 9.06 8.43 12.60
N ASN A 99 7.82 8.92 12.57
CA ASN A 99 7.22 9.73 13.64
C ASN A 99 6.26 8.96 14.55
N ILE A 100 5.90 7.72 14.21
CA ILE A 100 4.99 6.92 15.04
C ILE A 100 5.64 6.58 16.38
N ARG A 101 4.84 6.66 17.46
CA ARG A 101 5.26 6.26 18.80
C ARG A 101 5.09 4.76 18.99
N ASP A 102 5.93 4.15 19.82
CA ASP A 102 5.95 2.70 19.96
C ASP A 102 4.63 2.13 20.51
N GLU A 103 3.91 2.89 21.36
CA GLU A 103 2.62 2.44 21.93
C GLU A 103 1.53 2.28 20.86
N ALA A 104 1.61 3.06 19.78
CA ALA A 104 0.61 3.04 18.72
C ALA A 104 0.58 1.72 17.94
N TRP A 105 1.66 0.94 17.97
CA TRP A 105 1.75 -0.36 17.29
C TRP A 105 0.80 -1.40 17.86
N THR A 106 0.46 -1.29 19.15
CA THR A 106 -0.46 -2.20 19.84
C THR A 106 -1.91 -1.73 19.85
N GLU A 107 -2.18 -0.51 19.37
CA GLU A 107 -3.54 0.01 19.28
C GLU A 107 -4.40 -0.87 18.34
N PRO A 108 -5.67 -1.12 18.69
CA PRO A 108 -6.61 -1.78 17.80
C PRO A 108 -6.76 -1.00 16.49
N TRP A 109 -6.82 -1.74 15.39
CA TRP A 109 -7.02 -1.21 14.05
C TRP A 109 -7.95 -2.13 13.26
N LYS A 110 -8.88 -1.54 12.52
CA LYS A 110 -9.92 -2.27 11.79
C LYS A 110 -10.07 -1.77 10.35
N LEU A 111 -10.19 -2.73 9.43
CA LEU A 111 -10.62 -2.49 8.05
C LEU A 111 -12.03 -3.06 7.87
N SER A 112 -12.96 -2.26 7.35
CA SER A 112 -14.32 -2.69 7.04
C SER A 112 -14.81 -2.20 5.69
N LEU A 113 -15.89 -2.82 5.22
CA LEU A 113 -16.67 -2.35 4.09
C LEU A 113 -18.15 -2.51 4.44
N GLN A 114 -18.88 -1.39 4.57
CA GLN A 114 -20.30 -1.38 4.89
C GLN A 114 -20.62 -2.21 6.15
N GLY A 115 -19.83 -2.03 7.21
CA GLY A 115 -19.98 -2.77 8.47
C GLY A 115 -19.45 -4.21 8.47
N LYS A 116 -19.08 -4.79 7.32
CA LYS A 116 -18.39 -6.09 7.27
C LYS A 116 -16.91 -5.91 7.59
N THR A 117 -16.45 -6.54 8.66
CA THR A 117 -15.01 -6.60 9.00
C THR A 117 -14.26 -7.38 7.93
N LEU A 118 -13.23 -6.76 7.36
CA LEU A 118 -12.27 -7.38 6.44
C LEU A 118 -10.97 -7.74 7.17
N PHE A 119 -10.55 -6.90 8.12
CA PHE A 119 -9.42 -7.13 9.00
C PHE A 119 -9.68 -6.50 10.37
N GLU A 120 -9.22 -7.16 11.43
CA GLU A 120 -9.22 -6.65 12.79
C GLU A 120 -8.00 -7.19 13.52
N GLY A 121 -7.26 -6.30 14.18
CA GLY A 121 -6.01 -6.66 14.87
C GLY A 121 -5.31 -5.43 15.41
N THR A 122 -4.01 -5.54 15.70
CA THR A 122 -3.20 -4.38 16.09
C THR A 122 -2.79 -3.58 14.85
N ARG A 123 -2.44 -2.31 15.03
CA ARG A 123 -1.84 -1.46 13.98
C ARG A 123 -0.60 -2.10 13.37
N PHE A 124 0.23 -2.77 14.17
CA PHE A 124 1.37 -3.54 13.66
C PHE A 124 0.94 -4.62 12.67
N LEU A 125 -0.08 -5.41 13.00
CA LEU A 125 -0.60 -6.44 12.09
C LEU A 125 -1.24 -5.83 10.84
N ALA A 126 -1.93 -4.70 10.97
CA ALA A 126 -2.46 -3.96 9.83
C ALA A 126 -1.33 -3.50 8.88
N TYR A 127 -0.25 -2.94 9.44
CA TYR A 127 0.92 -2.51 8.68
C TYR A 127 1.57 -3.68 7.94
N ARG A 128 1.78 -4.82 8.63
CA ARG A 128 2.40 -6.00 8.02
C ARG A 128 1.49 -6.63 6.96
N GLN A 129 0.23 -6.90 7.28
CA GLN A 129 -0.63 -7.73 6.43
C GLN A 129 -1.37 -6.95 5.36
N MET A 130 -1.93 -5.78 5.70
CA MET A 130 -2.78 -5.02 4.78
C MET A 130 -1.98 -4.06 3.90
N PHE A 131 -0.78 -3.68 4.33
CA PHE A 131 0.10 -2.79 3.60
C PHE A 131 1.36 -3.50 3.06
N LEU A 132 2.37 -3.81 3.88
CA LEU A 132 3.68 -4.17 3.33
C LEU A 132 3.70 -5.55 2.66
N ASN A 133 3.12 -6.57 3.29
CA ASN A 133 3.00 -7.89 2.67
C ASN A 133 2.08 -7.86 1.43
N HIS A 134 1.11 -6.95 1.39
CA HIS A 134 0.22 -6.80 0.24
C HIS A 134 0.94 -6.18 -0.96
N ILE A 135 1.90 -5.27 -0.74
CA ILE A 135 2.76 -4.78 -1.82
C ILE A 135 3.64 -5.89 -2.40
N VAL A 136 4.10 -6.81 -1.55
CA VAL A 136 4.96 -7.94 -1.96
C VAL A 136 4.17 -9.05 -2.66
N HIS A 137 2.90 -9.25 -2.27
CA HIS A 137 2.01 -10.28 -2.80
C HIS A 137 1.62 -10.04 -4.27
#